data_AF-A0A0G1YP94-F1
#
_entry.id   AF-A0A0G1YP94-F1
#
_cell.length_a   1.000
_cell.length_b   1.000
_cell.length_c   1.000
_cell.angle_alpha   90.00
_cell.angle_beta   90.00
_cell.angle_gamma   90.00
#
_symmetry.space_group_name_H-M   'P 1'
#
loop_
_entity.id
_entity.type
_entity.pdbx_description
1 polymer ?
#
loop_
_entity_poly.entity_id
_entity_poly.type
_entity_poly.pdbx_seq_one_letter_code
_entity_poly.pdbx_strand_id
1 'polypeptide(L)'
;DATGLLTSIVLVRNGLFVAIVDRTDTATARDSWAGGITKELTELAKRYPLPRTIFLLAREPDILSVSQTLGTIPFGKLWLSDNPPKVVPVLASHLVGLVRQTADTPPDIALLLMTLYWHRHAPGGNT
;
A
#
# COMPACT_ATOMS: atom_id res chain seq x y z
N ASP A 1 21.42 -5.26 10.75
CA ASP A 1 20.46 -6.31 10.36
C ASP A 1 19.05 -6.01 10.83
N ALA A 2 18.27 -5.35 9.97
CA ALA A 2 16.84 -5.11 10.17
C ALA A 2 16.09 -5.81 9.02
N THR A 3 16.09 -7.14 9.04
CA THR A 3 15.51 -7.99 7.98
C THR A 3 14.04 -8.29 8.26
N GLY A 4 13.25 -7.26 8.60
CA GLY A 4 11.80 -7.36 8.76
C GLY A 4 11.08 -7.08 7.45
N LEU A 5 9.96 -7.76 7.19
CA LEU A 5 9.11 -7.40 6.05
C LEU A 5 8.36 -6.12 6.43
N LEU A 6 8.78 -4.98 5.89
CA LEU A 6 8.05 -3.73 6.04
C LEU A 6 6.82 -3.76 5.11
N THR A 7 5.63 -3.63 5.68
CA THR A 7 4.39 -3.45 4.94
C THR A 7 3.77 -2.11 5.29
N SER A 8 3.49 -1.30 4.27
CA SER A 8 2.79 -0.02 4.42
C SER A 8 1.42 -0.11 3.78
N ILE A 9 0.38 0.30 4.51
CA ILE A 9 -1.00 0.40 4.02
C ILE A 9 -1.34 1.88 3.93
N VAL A 10 -1.67 2.34 2.72
CA VAL A 10 -2.05 3.73 2.46
C VAL A 10 -3.48 3.80 1.97
N LEU A 11 -4.31 4.57 2.66
CA LEU A 11 -5.67 4.89 2.25
C LEU A 11 -5.69 6.21 1.49
N VAL A 12 -6.02 6.14 0.19
CA VAL A 12 -6.14 7.32 -0.68
C VAL A 12 -7.62 7.64 -0.91
N ARG A 13 -8.03 8.89 -0.69
CA ARG A 13 -9.39 9.37 -1.03
C ARG A 13 -9.32 10.76 -1.62
N ASN A 14 -9.97 10.98 -2.76
CA ASN A 14 -9.97 12.26 -3.47
C ASN A 14 -8.56 12.84 -3.68
N GLY A 15 -7.58 11.98 -3.95
CA GLY A 15 -6.17 12.38 -4.13
C GLY A 15 -5.39 12.67 -2.84
N LEU A 16 -5.98 12.44 -1.66
CA LEU A 16 -5.34 12.68 -0.36
C LEU A 16 -5.02 11.37 0.36
N PHE A 17 -3.89 11.33 1.08
CA PHE A 17 -3.63 10.27 2.05
C PHE A 17 -4.43 10.53 3.32
N VAL A 18 -5.45 9.71 3.52
CA VAL A 18 -6.33 9.82 4.68
C VAL A 18 -5.77 9.03 5.86
N ALA A 19 -5.04 7.96 5.57
CA ALA A 19 -4.35 7.17 6.58
C ALA A 19 -3.12 6.48 5.97
N ILE A 20 -2.06 6.37 6.77
CA ILE A 20 -0.86 5.57 6.49
C ILE A 20 -0.63 4.72 7.73
N VAL A 21 -0.47 3.41 7.53
CA VAL A 21 -0.18 2.44 8.59
C VAL A 21 1.04 1.65 8.18
N ASP A 22 2.11 1.79 8.95
CA ASP A 22 3.34 1.04 8.75
C ASP A 22 3.43 -0.12 9.74
N ARG A 23 3.81 -1.28 9.22
CA ARG A 23 3.94 -2.50 9.98
C ARG A 23 5.24 -3.20 9.64
N THR A 24 6.02 -3.52 10.67
CA THR A 24 7.19 -4.38 10.53
C THR A 24 6.85 -5.74 11.10
N ASP A 25 6.79 -6.77 10.25
CA ASP A 25 6.58 -8.14 10.71
C ASP A 25 7.91 -8.91 10.74
N THR A 26 8.15 -9.65 11.82
CA THR A 26 9.22 -10.64 11.90
C THR A 26 8.81 -11.86 11.08
N ALA A 27 9.56 -12.16 10.03
CA ALA A 27 9.19 -12.96 8.86
C ALA A 27 8.92 -14.48 9.06
N THR A 28 8.37 -14.94 10.19
CA THR A 28 8.29 -16.39 10.47
C THR A 28 6.99 -17.08 10.07
N ALA A 29 5.89 -16.39 9.75
CA ALA A 29 4.69 -17.05 9.22
C ALA A 29 3.83 -16.14 8.32
N ARG A 30 3.44 -16.61 7.13
CA ARG A 30 2.49 -15.89 6.25
C ARG A 30 1.13 -15.66 6.92
N ASP A 31 0.71 -16.59 7.77
CA ASP A 31 -0.57 -16.49 8.49
C ASP A 31 -0.55 -15.36 9.53
N SER A 32 0.61 -15.10 10.16
CA SER A 32 0.75 -13.98 11.08
C SER A 32 0.77 -12.63 10.35
N TRP A 33 1.38 -12.59 9.15
CA TRP A 33 1.32 -11.41 8.28
C TRP A 33 -0.11 -11.11 7.81
N ALA A 34 -0.84 -12.10 7.28
CA ALA A 34 -2.21 -11.92 6.80
C ALA A 34 -3.17 -11.50 7.92
N GLY A 35 -3.04 -12.11 9.10
CA GLY A 35 -3.79 -11.70 10.30
C GLY A 35 -3.45 -10.27 10.72
N GLY A 36 -2.19 -9.87 10.57
CA GLY A 36 -1.72 -8.52 10.78
C GLY A 36 -2.36 -7.48 9.88
N ILE A 37 -2.34 -7.71 8.57
CA ILE A 37 -2.99 -6.83 7.58
C ILE A 37 -4.50 -6.75 7.83
N THR A 38 -5.13 -7.87 8.14
CA THR A 38 -6.57 -7.91 8.45
C THR A 38 -6.91 -7.03 9.65
N LYS A 39 -6.08 -7.05 10.70
CA LYS A 39 -6.25 -6.20 11.88
C LYS A 39 -6.15 -4.71 11.51
N GLU A 40 -5.13 -4.31 10.75
CA GLU A 40 -4.98 -2.91 10.36
C GLU A 40 -6.13 -2.42 9.48
N LEU A 41 -6.57 -3.23 8.51
CA LEU A 41 -7.74 -2.92 7.69
C LEU A 41 -9.03 -2.81 8.53
N THR A 42 -9.17 -3.62 9.58
CA THR A 42 -10.29 -3.53 10.51
C THR A 42 -10.28 -2.20 11.27
N GLU A 43 -9.14 -1.76 11.77
CA GLU A 43 -9.01 -0.47 12.46
C GLU A 43 -9.22 0.74 11.53
N LEU A 44 -8.86 0.61 10.26
CA LEU A 44 -9.21 1.59 9.23
C LEU A 44 -10.70 1.61 8.94
N ALA A 45 -11.35 0.44 8.82
CA ALA A 45 -12.78 0.32 8.52
C ALA A 45 -13.69 0.98 9.57
N LYS A 46 -13.25 1.03 10.84
CA LYS A 46 -13.98 1.72 11.92
C LYS A 46 -14.10 3.22 11.70
N ARG A 47 -13.13 3.83 11.00
CA ARG A 47 -13.02 5.29 10.81
C ARG A 47 -13.39 5.71 9.40
N TYR A 48 -13.15 4.85 8.43
CA TYR A 48 -13.30 5.16 7.01
C TYR A 48 -13.90 3.98 6.24
N PRO A 49 -14.86 4.22 5.32
CA PRO A 49 -15.30 3.17 4.41
C PRO A 49 -14.14 2.76 3.52
N LEU A 50 -13.86 1.45 3.45
CA LEU A 50 -12.73 0.94 2.69
C LEU A 50 -13.03 0.93 1.18
N PRO A 51 -12.03 1.25 0.31
CA PRO A 51 -12.22 1.30 -1.13
C PRO A 51 -12.35 -0.09 -1.73
N ARG A 52 -13.16 -0.26 -2.79
CA ARG A 52 -13.36 -1.56 -3.44
C ARG A 52 -12.18 -2.03 -4.30
N THR A 53 -11.13 -1.24 -4.39
CA THR A 53 -9.93 -1.54 -5.17
C THR A 53 -8.71 -1.37 -4.30
N ILE A 54 -7.88 -2.41 -4.25
CA ILE A 54 -6.61 -2.45 -3.51
C ILE A 54 -5.51 -2.56 -4.55
N PHE A 55 -4.60 -1.59 -4.57
CA PHE A 55 -3.39 -1.66 -5.38
C PHE A 55 -2.30 -2.31 -4.55
N LEU A 56 -1.79 -3.44 -5.03
CA LEU A 56 -0.72 -4.19 -4.36
C LEU A 56 0.61 -3.86 -5.02
N LEU A 57 1.51 -3.25 -4.27
CA LEU A 57 2.90 -3.08 -4.65
C LEU A 57 3.73 -4.06 -3.81
N ALA A 58 4.46 -4.95 -4.49
CA ALA A 58 5.35 -5.92 -3.86
C ALA A 58 6.51 -6.19 -4.82
N ARG A 59 7.57 -6.83 -4.32
CA ARG A 59 8.63 -7.34 -5.19
C ARG A 59 8.04 -8.31 -6.20
N GLU A 60 8.49 -8.24 -7.44
CA GLU A 60 8.05 -9.09 -8.56
C GLU A 60 7.95 -10.59 -8.21
N PRO A 61 8.94 -11.23 -7.55
CA PRO A 61 8.82 -12.66 -7.19
C PRO A 61 7.73 -12.94 -6.15
N ASP A 62 7.39 -11.95 -5.32
CA ASP A 62 6.46 -12.12 -4.19
C ASP A 62 5.01 -11.78 -4.58
N ILE A 63 4.79 -11.00 -5.64
CA ILE A 63 3.49 -10.40 -5.98
C ILE A 63 2.36 -11.43 -6.15
N LEU A 64 2.65 -12.57 -6.77
CA LEU A 64 1.67 -13.64 -6.96
C LEU A 64 1.30 -14.29 -5.63
N SER A 65 2.30 -14.59 -4.79
CA SER A 65 2.09 -15.23 -3.49
C SER A 65 1.33 -14.31 -2.53
N VAL A 66 1.64 -13.01 -2.55
CA VAL A 66 0.96 -12.01 -1.72
C VAL A 66 -0.46 -11.77 -2.23
N SER A 67 -0.66 -11.67 -3.55
CA SER A 67 -2.00 -11.51 -4.13
C SER A 67 -2.90 -12.71 -3.83
N GLN A 68 -2.36 -13.94 -3.87
CA GLN A 68 -3.10 -15.14 -3.48
C GLN A 68 -3.48 -15.11 -2.01
N THR A 69 -2.53 -14.73 -1.14
CA THR A 69 -2.77 -14.61 0.30
C THR A 69 -3.82 -13.56 0.62
N LEU A 70 -3.81 -12.41 -0.06
CA LEU A 70 -4.88 -11.41 0.08
C LEU A 70 -6.22 -11.96 -0.44
N GLY A 71 -6.21 -12.73 -1.52
CA GLY A 71 -7.41 -13.35 -2.08
C GLY A 71 -8.09 -14.38 -1.16
N THR A 72 -7.37 -14.98 -0.21
CA THR A 72 -7.93 -15.93 0.76
C THR A 72 -8.49 -15.26 2.02
N ILE A 73 -8.23 -13.97 2.24
CA ILE A 73 -8.75 -13.23 3.39
C ILE A 73 -10.25 -12.99 3.20
N PRO A 74 -11.10 -13.30 4.20
CA PRO A 74 -12.55 -13.10 4.12
C PRO A 74 -12.92 -11.62 4.25
N PHE A 75 -12.60 -10.81 3.22
CA PHE A 75 -12.84 -9.37 3.18
C PHE A 75 -14.33 -8.98 3.23
N GLY A 76 -15.26 -9.89 2.95
CA GLY A 76 -16.70 -9.60 2.92
C GLY A 76 -17.22 -8.92 4.20
N LYS A 77 -16.65 -9.29 5.36
CA LYS A 77 -16.99 -8.67 6.65
C LYS A 77 -16.53 -7.21 6.79
N LEU A 78 -15.45 -6.85 6.11
CA LEU A 78 -14.86 -5.50 6.17
C LEU A 78 -15.49 -4.54 5.17
N TRP A 79 -15.98 -5.05 4.03
CA TRP A 79 -16.58 -4.25 2.96
C TRP A 79 -18.11 -4.22 2.97
N LEU A 80 -18.76 -4.87 3.96
CA LEU A 80 -20.22 -4.97 4.09
C LEU A 80 -20.89 -5.37 2.77
N SER A 81 -20.24 -6.25 2.01
CA SER A 81 -20.61 -6.60 0.65
C SER A 81 -20.18 -8.02 0.33
N ASP A 82 -21.04 -8.76 -0.38
CA ASP A 82 -20.77 -10.14 -0.81
C ASP A 82 -19.66 -10.22 -1.87
N ASN A 83 -19.44 -9.12 -2.61
CA ASN A 83 -18.37 -9.04 -3.59
C ASN A 83 -17.06 -8.56 -2.96
N PRO A 84 -15.98 -9.37 -2.97
CA PRO A 84 -14.69 -9.01 -2.40
C PRO A 84 -14.05 -7.82 -3.14
N PRO A 85 -13.15 -7.06 -2.49
CA PRO A 85 -12.42 -5.99 -3.16
C PRO A 85 -11.54 -6.55 -4.28
N LYS A 86 -11.40 -5.78 -5.37
CA LYS A 86 -10.51 -6.11 -6.47
C LYS A 86 -9.07 -5.80 -6.04
N VAL A 87 -8.21 -6.82 -6.02
CA VAL A 87 -6.76 -6.64 -5.84
C VAL A 87 -6.11 -6.49 -7.21
N VAL A 88 -5.42 -5.36 -7.42
CA VAL A 88 -4.72 -5.05 -8.66
C VAL A 88 -3.22 -5.03 -8.37
N PRO A 89 -2.44 -6.01 -8.85
CA PRO A 89 -0.99 -5.98 -8.71
C PRO A 89 -0.40 -4.85 -9.56
N VAL A 90 0.49 -4.06 -8.98
CA VAL A 90 1.24 -3.00 -9.65
C VAL A 90 2.72 -3.37 -9.59
N LEU A 91 3.28 -3.71 -10.75
CA LEU A 91 4.70 -4.02 -10.88
C LEU A 91 5.53 -2.74 -10.81
N ALA A 92 6.77 -2.83 -10.31
CA ALA A 92 7.66 -1.67 -10.28
C ALA A 92 7.88 -1.14 -11.71
N SER A 93 7.95 -2.02 -12.71
CA SER A 93 8.05 -1.65 -14.13
C SER A 93 6.94 -0.71 -14.62
N HIS A 94 5.74 -0.76 -14.04
CA HIS A 94 4.64 0.16 -14.37
C HIS A 94 4.85 1.57 -13.79
N LEU A 95 5.74 1.71 -12.81
CA LEU A 95 6.01 2.93 -12.07
C LEU A 95 7.41 3.50 -12.33
N VAL A 96 8.36 2.71 -12.86
CA VAL A 96 9.76 3.11 -13.08
C VAL A 96 9.87 4.38 -13.93
N GLY A 97 8.99 4.58 -14.92
CA GLY A 97 8.98 5.82 -15.73
C GLY A 97 8.41 7.04 -15.00
N LEU A 98 7.75 6.84 -13.86
CA LEU A 98 7.04 7.86 -13.07
C LEU A 98 7.72 8.16 -11.73
N VAL A 99 8.62 7.29 -11.26
CA VAL A 99 9.28 7.37 -9.95
C VAL A 99 10.75 7.71 -10.16
N ARG A 100 11.15 8.93 -9.78
CA ARG A 100 12.56 9.31 -9.66
C ARG A 100 12.99 9.14 -8.20
N GLN A 101 13.86 8.18 -7.92
CA GLN A 101 14.43 8.03 -6.58
C GLN A 101 15.38 9.21 -6.33
N THR A 102 15.04 10.06 -5.35
CA THR A 102 15.77 11.31 -5.07
C THR A 102 16.70 11.22 -3.85
N ALA A 103 16.64 10.14 -3.06
CA ALA A 103 17.44 9.99 -1.85
C ALA A 103 17.87 8.53 -1.59
N ASP A 104 19.10 8.37 -1.09
CA ASP A 104 19.69 7.10 -0.64
C ASP A 104 19.21 6.66 0.76
N THR A 105 18.55 7.56 1.49
CA THR A 105 17.91 7.29 2.79
C THR A 105 16.41 7.12 2.60
N PRO A 106 15.73 6.15 3.26
CA PRO A 106 14.29 5.97 3.12
C PRO A 106 13.57 7.25 3.58
N PRO A 107 12.95 8.01 2.66
CA PRO A 107 12.26 9.22 3.06
C PRO A 107 10.91 8.85 3.69
N ASP A 108 10.42 9.71 4.58
CA ASP A 108 9.02 9.67 5.01
C ASP A 108 8.13 9.67 3.76
N ILE A 109 7.31 8.62 3.61
CA ILE A 109 6.49 8.38 2.42
C ILE A 109 5.54 9.55 2.18
N ALA A 110 4.98 10.15 3.25
CA ALA A 110 4.12 11.31 3.13
C ALA A 110 4.90 12.51 2.61
N LEU A 111 6.12 12.75 3.12
CA LEU A 111 6.98 13.84 2.69
C LEU A 111 7.44 13.68 1.23
N LEU A 112 7.83 12.47 0.82
CA LEU A 112 8.21 12.16 -0.57
C LEU A 112 7.05 12.47 -1.53
N LEU A 113 5.86 12.00 -1.20
CA LEU A 113 4.69 12.17 -2.06
C LEU A 113 4.19 13.62 -2.07
N MET A 114 4.29 14.35 -0.95
CA MET A 114 4.07 15.80 -0.92
C MET A 114 5.06 16.55 -1.82
N THR A 115 6.33 16.15 -1.80
CA THR A 115 7.38 16.72 -2.66
C THR A 115 7.09 16.47 -4.13
N LEU A 116 6.66 15.25 -4.49
CA LEU A 116 6.23 14.91 -5.85
C LEU A 116 5.00 15.71 -6.30
N TYR A 117 4.01 15.86 -5.43
CA TYR A 117 2.82 16.68 -5.71
C TYR A 117 3.21 18.13 -5.98
N TRP A 118 4.04 18.71 -5.10
CA TRP A 118 4.55 20.07 -5.25
C TRP A 118 5.32 20.23 -6.56
N HIS A 119 6.24 19.33 -6.89
CA HIS A 119 7.00 19.40 -8.14
C HIS A 119 6.10 19.35 -9.39
N ARG A 120 4.97 18.64 -9.34
CA ARG A 120 4.02 18.57 -10.46
C ARG A 120 3.10 19.80 -10.58
N HIS A 121 2.86 20.50 -9.48
CA HIS A 121 1.94 21.65 -9.40
C HIS A 121 2.65 22.99 -9.17
N ALA A 122 3.97 22.97 -9.01
CA ALA A 122 4.78 24.17 -8.97
C ALA A 122 4.61 24.89 -10.31
N PRO A 123 4.18 26.16 -10.31
CA PRO A 123 4.03 26.94 -11.52
C PRO A 123 5.44 27.30 -12.03
N GLY A 124 5.99 26.46 -12.92
CA GLY A 124 7.23 26.76 -13.65
C GLY A 124 8.22 25.60 -13.66
N GLY A 125 8.34 24.94 -14.82
CA GLY A 125 9.36 23.93 -15.05
C GLY A 125 9.22 23.20 -16.40
N ASN A 126 9.03 23.94 -17.49
CA ASN A 126 9.42 23.45 -18.81
C ASN A 126 10.95 23.39 -18.85
N THR A 127 11.51 22.18 -18.74
CA THR A 127 12.71 21.69 -19.44
C THR A 127 12.84 20.19 -19.20
#